data_AF-A0AAW8LGJ7-F1
#
_entry.id   AF-A0AAW8LGJ7-F1
#
_cell.length_a   1.000
_cell.length_b   1.000
_cell.length_c   1.000
_cell.angle_alpha   90.00
_cell.angle_beta   90.00
_cell.angle_gamma   90.00
#
_symmetry.space_group_name_H-M   'P 1'
#
loop_
_entity.id
_entity.type
_entity.pdbx_description
1 polymer ?
#
loop_
_entity_poly.entity_id
_entity_poly.type
_entity_poly.pdbx_seq_one_letter_code
_entity_poly.pdbx_strand_id
1 'polypeptide(L)'
;MHPFRAASSVGAVLTALPLALGALVAPTVAPPAAAAPGQVALASPQPLPTAQMDGIVLDQAVVGNTVYVVGEFKNARPAGAAAGENESPRYNAMAFDITTGALLDWAPKVNGKINAVEASADGSTIYLGGNFTSVNDETVYRVAAVDAAGKRKPLGASANGAVMDLELSPDGSTLYLGGSFTQINSSARQRAGAVDLKTNKVNSFAPQVDNSLVRSITVAADNSAVAIGGSFTSVDGSSDAYGIAVLEKSGSLRHTNISSVIRNAGTNSGIMSLKSDSRGLYGTAYSQEGAFEGMFRASWTTGDIDLMADCHGDTYDVLPTTDVIYIASHTHDCSNIGGFSDGEESGKYHHAVGFSSTATGTVQRNKAWGYTDFEGQPAPTQYNGFLPGFQIGEYSGLSQAVWTVEGNSQYIVYGGEFVAVNGTKQQGLVRFAASGGDANAAAPGDEGGNDNGDNGKDNGKDNGDNGKDKKNKDKKDKKNKKKNKKKQDDWDNQDDWGQDGWGRGGWDNQDDEW
;
A
#
# COMPACT_ATOMS: atom_id res chain seq x y z
N MET A 1 44.12 7.58 64.81
CA MET A 1 43.16 8.70 64.97
C MET A 1 43.72 9.88 64.18
N HIS A 2 42.97 10.37 63.19
CA HIS A 2 43.28 11.56 62.37
C HIS A 2 43.33 12.84 63.25
N PRO A 3 43.93 14.01 62.83
CA PRO A 3 43.64 14.57 61.50
C PRO A 3 44.57 15.65 60.82
N PHE A 4 44.18 15.94 59.56
CA PHE A 4 44.22 17.19 58.75
C PHE A 4 45.48 17.76 58.03
N ARG A 5 45.32 17.86 56.67
CA ARG A 5 45.66 18.90 55.65
C ARG A 5 47.15 19.24 55.41
N ALA A 6 47.65 19.52 54.18
CA ALA A 6 47.07 20.11 52.97
C ALA A 6 47.89 19.75 51.70
N ALA A 7 47.27 19.78 50.53
CA ALA A 7 47.96 19.94 49.24
C ALA A 7 47.10 20.80 48.30
N SER A 8 47.71 21.87 47.79
CA SER A 8 47.12 22.88 46.89
C SER A 8 46.69 22.30 45.54
N SER A 9 45.49 22.64 45.09
CA SER A 9 45.09 22.56 43.68
C SER A 9 45.36 23.91 43.00
N VAL A 10 46.15 23.87 41.92
CA VAL A 10 46.29 24.99 40.97
C VAL A 10 45.06 24.96 40.06
N GLY A 11 44.28 26.03 40.08
CA GLY A 11 43.13 26.22 39.20
C GLY A 11 43.58 26.54 37.77
N ALA A 12 43.18 25.71 36.82
CA ALA A 12 43.14 26.05 35.40
C ALA A 12 41.75 26.60 35.08
N VAL A 13 41.67 27.88 34.72
CA VAL A 13 40.45 28.52 34.20
C VAL A 13 40.27 28.04 32.76
N LEU A 14 39.34 27.10 32.53
CA LEU A 14 38.81 26.81 31.20
C LEU A 14 37.69 27.82 30.90
N THR A 15 37.95 28.72 29.96
CA THR A 15 36.92 29.58 29.36
C THR A 15 36.02 28.72 28.48
N ALA A 16 34.82 28.40 28.96
CA ALA A 16 33.77 27.78 28.16
C ALA A 16 33.23 28.81 27.15
N LEU A 17 33.49 28.59 25.85
CA LEU A 17 32.73 29.22 24.78
C LEU A 17 31.33 28.59 24.73
N PRO A 18 30.24 29.37 24.71
CA PRO A 18 28.91 28.81 24.45
C PRO A 18 28.82 28.40 22.98
N LEU A 19 28.75 27.08 22.74
CA LEU A 19 28.26 26.52 21.49
C LEU A 19 26.78 26.90 21.36
N ALA A 20 26.49 27.85 20.48
CA ALA A 20 25.12 28.13 20.07
C ALA A 20 24.62 26.94 19.23
N LEU A 21 23.88 26.02 19.85
CA LEU A 21 23.02 25.09 19.13
C LEU A 21 21.93 25.90 18.44
N GLY A 22 22.09 26.18 17.15
CA GLY A 22 20.98 26.63 16.32
C GLY A 22 19.96 25.51 16.24
N ALA A 23 18.81 25.69 16.90
CA ALA A 23 17.67 24.80 16.72
C ALA A 23 17.25 24.87 15.25
N LEU A 24 17.35 23.74 14.53
CA LEU A 24 16.68 23.55 13.26
C LEU A 24 15.18 23.59 13.52
N VAL A 25 14.56 24.76 13.33
CA VAL A 25 13.11 24.88 13.28
C VAL A 25 12.67 24.22 11.99
N ALA A 26 12.20 22.97 12.07
CA ALA A 26 11.50 22.35 10.96
C ALA A 26 10.29 23.25 10.62
N PRO A 27 10.05 23.58 9.33
CA PRO A 27 8.89 24.37 8.96
C PRO A 27 7.63 23.66 9.44
N THR A 28 6.93 24.28 10.37
CA THR A 28 5.59 23.85 10.77
C THR A 28 4.67 24.15 9.60
N VAL A 29 4.32 23.10 8.83
CA VAL A 29 3.27 23.21 7.82
C VAL A 29 1.96 23.42 8.59
N ALA A 30 1.37 24.60 8.47
CA ALA A 30 0.06 24.87 9.05
C ALA A 30 -0.94 23.86 8.46
N PRO A 31 -1.86 23.30 9.27
CA PRO A 31 -2.89 22.43 8.75
C PRO A 31 -3.69 23.20 7.68
N PRO A 32 -4.04 22.56 6.55
CA PRO A 32 -4.79 23.21 5.49
C PRO A 32 -6.13 23.75 5.99
N ALA A 33 -6.59 24.83 5.37
CA ALA A 33 -7.87 25.43 5.69
C ALA A 33 -9.00 24.39 5.51
N ALA A 34 -9.90 24.30 6.49
CA ALA A 34 -11.07 23.44 6.40
C ALA A 34 -11.92 23.82 5.17
N ALA A 35 -12.48 22.80 4.51
CA ALA A 35 -13.42 23.01 3.42
C ALA A 35 -14.62 23.86 3.89
N ALA A 36 -15.17 24.67 2.99
CA ALA A 36 -16.39 25.42 3.27
C ALA A 36 -17.53 24.45 3.63
N PRO A 37 -18.48 24.84 4.52
CA PRO A 37 -19.59 23.97 4.90
C PRO A 37 -20.35 23.45 3.67
N GLY A 38 -20.45 22.14 3.52
CA GLY A 38 -21.15 21.48 2.41
C GLY A 38 -20.29 21.08 1.21
N GLN A 39 -18.97 21.32 1.25
CA GLN A 39 -18.04 20.85 0.21
C GLN A 39 -17.21 19.67 0.72
N VAL A 40 -17.10 18.61 -0.08
CA VAL A 40 -16.27 17.43 0.23
C VAL A 40 -14.82 17.88 0.42
N ALA A 41 -14.25 17.61 1.59
CA ALA A 41 -12.85 17.87 1.86
C ALA A 41 -11.99 16.78 1.22
N LEU A 42 -11.46 17.06 0.03
CA LEU A 42 -10.53 16.16 -0.63
C LEU A 42 -9.11 16.36 -0.06
N ALA A 43 -8.33 15.28 -0.02
CA ALA A 43 -6.92 15.35 0.31
C ALA A 43 -6.18 16.24 -0.69
N SER A 44 -5.19 16.99 -0.20
CA SER A 44 -4.31 17.75 -1.09
C SER A 44 -3.41 16.78 -1.86
N PRO A 45 -3.29 16.86 -3.19
CA PRO A 45 -2.37 16.03 -3.96
C PRO A 45 -0.90 16.46 -3.79
N GLN A 46 -0.60 17.43 -2.90
CA GLN A 46 0.75 17.89 -2.63
C GLN A 46 1.46 16.97 -1.63
N PRO A 47 2.59 16.34 -2.00
CA PRO A 47 3.29 15.42 -1.11
C PRO A 47 3.92 16.18 0.05
N LEU A 48 3.78 15.65 1.27
CA LEU A 48 4.45 16.15 2.45
C LEU A 48 5.75 15.36 2.72
N PRO A 49 6.78 15.99 3.31
CA PRO A 49 8.01 15.30 3.69
C PRO A 49 7.71 14.07 4.53
N THR A 50 8.19 12.90 4.08
CA THR A 50 7.95 11.60 4.70
C THR A 50 9.25 10.80 4.73
N ALA A 51 9.46 10.02 5.80
CA ALA A 51 10.55 9.05 5.85
C ALA A 51 10.53 8.16 4.60
N GLN A 52 11.70 7.72 4.17
CA GLN A 52 11.87 6.92 2.96
C GLN A 52 12.46 5.56 3.32
N MET A 53 12.28 4.58 2.45
CA MET A 53 12.85 3.24 2.57
C MET A 53 13.40 2.76 1.22
N ASP A 54 14.36 1.83 1.26
CA ASP A 54 14.71 1.04 0.07
C ASP A 54 13.70 -0.10 -0.09
N GLY A 55 13.47 -0.63 -1.29
CA GLY A 55 12.57 -1.79 -1.45
C GLY A 55 11.10 -1.46 -1.68
N ILE A 56 10.22 -2.27 -1.07
CA ILE A 56 8.76 -2.24 -1.25
C ILE A 56 8.02 -2.28 0.08
N VAL A 57 7.03 -1.40 0.23
CA VAL A 57 6.02 -1.47 1.30
C VAL A 57 4.87 -2.34 0.85
N LEU A 58 4.42 -3.25 1.72
CA LEU A 58 3.29 -4.15 1.44
C LEU A 58 2.07 -3.84 2.31
N ASP A 59 2.28 -3.34 3.53
CA ASP A 59 1.18 -3.04 4.44
C ASP A 59 1.58 -2.00 5.50
N GLN A 60 0.57 -1.36 6.08
CA GLN A 60 0.71 -0.28 7.05
C GLN A 60 -0.38 -0.36 8.12
N ALA A 61 -0.07 0.09 9.34
CA ALA A 61 -1.05 0.26 10.41
C ALA A 61 -0.87 1.62 11.09
N VAL A 62 -1.97 2.37 11.26
CA VAL A 62 -1.96 3.70 11.87
C VAL A 62 -2.55 3.66 13.27
N VAL A 63 -1.77 4.06 14.27
CA VAL A 63 -2.24 4.23 15.66
C VAL A 63 -1.92 5.64 16.15
N GLY A 64 -2.96 6.46 16.26
CA GLY A 64 -2.80 7.87 16.61
C GLY A 64 -1.92 8.59 15.58
N ASN A 65 -0.70 8.95 16.00
CA ASN A 65 0.29 9.61 15.14
C ASN A 65 1.36 8.64 14.59
N THR A 66 1.40 7.40 15.03
CA THR A 66 2.42 6.43 14.59
C THR A 66 1.90 5.64 13.40
N VAL A 67 2.69 5.58 12.33
CA VAL A 67 2.48 4.66 11.22
C VAL A 67 3.52 3.55 11.33
N TYR A 68 3.05 2.31 11.52
CA TYR A 68 3.88 1.12 11.39
C TYR A 68 3.85 0.67 9.94
N VAL A 69 5.01 0.38 9.37
CA VAL A 69 5.19 0.07 7.95
C VAL A 69 5.96 -1.23 7.84
N VAL A 70 5.47 -2.15 6.99
CA VAL A 70 6.08 -3.44 6.75
C VAL A 70 6.16 -3.77 5.25
N GLY A 71 7.06 -4.69 4.91
CA GLY A 71 7.26 -5.07 3.51
C GLY A 71 8.53 -5.88 3.31
N GLU A 72 9.30 -5.52 2.28
CA GLU A 72 10.62 -6.08 2.01
C GLU A 72 11.64 -4.98 1.77
N PHE A 73 12.47 -4.72 2.78
CA PHE A 73 13.43 -3.61 2.81
C PHE A 73 14.50 -3.76 3.88
N LYS A 74 15.60 -3.01 3.72
CA LYS A 74 16.81 -3.13 4.56
C LYS A 74 17.16 -1.85 5.29
N ASN A 75 16.72 -0.70 4.79
CA ASN A 75 17.11 0.60 5.29
C ASN A 75 15.96 1.60 5.18
N ALA A 76 15.89 2.51 6.15
CA ALA A 76 15.09 3.71 6.07
C ALA A 76 15.97 4.96 6.21
N ARG A 77 15.50 6.09 5.71
CA ARG A 77 16.21 7.38 5.80
C ARG A 77 15.22 8.53 5.99
N PRO A 78 15.65 9.68 6.53
CA PRO A 78 14.80 10.85 6.65
C PRO A 78 14.27 11.36 5.29
N ALA A 79 13.22 12.17 5.35
CA ALA A 79 12.70 12.87 4.17
C ALA A 79 13.80 13.70 3.50
N GLY A 80 13.88 13.63 2.16
CA GLY A 80 14.86 14.37 1.36
C GLY A 80 16.30 13.83 1.39
N ALA A 81 16.64 12.88 2.26
CA ALA A 81 17.95 12.22 2.23
C ALA A 81 18.11 11.38 0.95
N ALA A 82 19.28 11.45 0.32
CA ALA A 82 19.59 10.62 -0.85
C ALA A 82 19.82 9.15 -0.43
N ALA A 83 19.67 8.21 -1.39
CA ALA A 83 20.03 6.82 -1.15
C ALA A 83 21.51 6.71 -0.75
N GLY A 84 21.80 5.94 0.30
CA GLY A 84 23.14 5.84 0.91
C GLY A 84 23.47 6.92 1.94
N GLU A 85 22.60 7.92 2.18
CA GLU A 85 22.82 8.99 3.16
C GLU A 85 21.84 8.89 4.34
N ASN A 86 22.37 9.05 5.55
CA ASN A 86 21.59 9.02 6.81
C ASN A 86 20.69 7.77 6.94
N GLU A 87 21.16 6.64 6.42
CA GLU A 87 20.44 5.38 6.48
C GLU A 87 20.46 4.79 7.90
N SER A 88 19.28 4.35 8.31
CA SER A 88 19.04 3.58 9.52
C SER A 88 18.61 2.18 9.10
N PRO A 89 19.32 1.11 9.52
CA PRO A 89 18.92 -0.25 9.21
C PRO A 89 17.47 -0.54 9.67
N ARG A 90 16.70 -1.19 8.80
CA ARG A 90 15.34 -1.65 9.06
C ARG A 90 15.19 -3.04 8.46
N TYR A 91 14.78 -4.01 9.27
CA TYR A 91 14.68 -5.39 8.82
C TYR A 91 13.23 -5.69 8.47
N ASN A 92 12.77 -5.16 7.33
CA ASN A 92 11.40 -5.31 6.81
C ASN A 92 10.29 -4.63 7.64
N ALA A 93 10.64 -3.84 8.65
CA ALA A 93 9.72 -3.13 9.53
C ALA A 93 10.30 -1.77 9.95
N MET A 94 9.47 -0.72 9.94
CA MET A 94 9.81 0.60 10.46
C MET A 94 8.57 1.31 11.00
N ALA A 95 8.75 2.43 11.71
CA ALA A 95 7.66 3.33 12.00
C ALA A 95 8.06 4.79 11.76
N PHE A 96 7.08 5.65 11.50
CA PHE A 96 7.27 7.09 11.40
C PHE A 96 6.09 7.86 12.01
N ASP A 97 6.31 9.12 12.37
CA ASP A 97 5.25 10.02 12.86
C ASP A 97 4.50 10.64 11.67
N ILE A 98 3.19 10.40 11.56
CA ILE A 98 2.35 10.82 10.44
C ILE A 98 2.21 12.35 10.32
N THR A 99 2.41 13.09 11.41
CA THR A 99 2.24 14.55 11.42
C THR A 99 3.47 15.26 10.88
N THR A 100 4.65 14.71 11.17
CA THR A 100 5.95 15.30 10.82
C THR A 100 6.64 14.59 9.66
N GLY A 101 6.32 13.32 9.42
CA GLY A 101 7.05 12.43 8.52
C GLY A 101 8.37 11.92 9.09
N ALA A 102 8.65 12.15 10.38
CA ALA A 102 9.92 11.79 11.00
C ALA A 102 10.00 10.28 11.26
N LEU A 103 11.13 9.68 10.87
CA LEU A 103 11.45 8.28 11.19
C LEU A 103 11.53 8.09 12.71
N LEU A 104 10.89 7.04 13.23
CA LEU A 104 10.92 6.65 14.64
C LEU A 104 11.91 5.51 14.89
N ASP A 105 12.26 5.31 16.16
CA ASP A 105 13.26 4.31 16.60
C ASP A 105 12.76 2.86 16.57
N TRP A 106 11.46 2.63 16.33
CA TRP A 106 10.88 1.29 16.26
C TRP A 106 11.45 0.52 15.06
N ALA A 107 12.23 -0.51 15.35
CA ALA A 107 12.99 -1.29 14.35
C ALA A 107 13.20 -2.74 14.81
N PRO A 108 12.13 -3.56 14.95
CA PRO A 108 12.30 -4.98 15.23
C PRO A 108 13.09 -5.68 14.10
N LYS A 109 13.90 -6.68 14.47
CA LYS A 109 14.73 -7.42 13.50
C LYS A 109 13.99 -8.65 12.98
N VAL A 110 13.43 -8.57 11.78
CA VAL A 110 12.69 -9.69 11.15
C VAL A 110 13.45 -10.19 9.92
N ASN A 111 13.71 -11.50 9.85
CA ASN A 111 14.63 -12.07 8.84
C ASN A 111 14.01 -12.36 7.47
N GLY A 112 12.76 -11.97 7.23
CA GLY A 112 12.07 -12.20 5.97
C GLY A 112 10.95 -11.21 5.74
N LYS A 113 10.40 -11.24 4.52
CA LYS A 113 9.29 -10.40 4.08
C LYS A 113 8.13 -10.45 5.06
N ILE A 114 7.63 -9.28 5.42
CA ILE A 114 6.43 -9.12 6.23
C ILE A 114 5.33 -8.63 5.30
N ASN A 115 4.24 -9.39 5.19
CA ASN A 115 3.14 -9.07 4.30
C ASN A 115 2.07 -8.21 4.99
N ALA A 116 1.93 -8.32 6.32
CA ALA A 116 0.85 -7.70 7.07
C ALA A 116 1.31 -7.17 8.43
N VAL A 117 0.74 -6.05 8.85
CA VAL A 117 0.88 -5.44 10.16
C VAL A 117 -0.47 -5.01 10.69
N GLU A 118 -0.76 -5.41 11.92
CA GLU A 118 -1.98 -5.01 12.63
C GLU A 118 -1.59 -4.52 14.03
N ALA A 119 -2.27 -3.51 14.56
CA ALA A 119 -1.95 -2.92 15.85
C ALA A 119 -3.15 -2.93 16.79
N SER A 120 -2.92 -3.24 18.07
CA SER A 120 -3.94 -3.02 19.09
C SER A 120 -4.34 -1.54 19.11
N ALA A 121 -5.62 -1.25 19.40
CA ALA A 121 -6.15 0.12 19.40
C ALA A 121 -5.37 1.10 20.30
N ASP A 122 -4.72 0.59 21.35
CA ASP A 122 -3.87 1.36 22.26
C ASP A 122 -2.39 1.45 21.84
N GLY A 123 -2.01 0.82 20.73
CA GLY A 123 -0.64 0.74 20.20
C GLY A 123 0.33 -0.08 21.05
N SER A 124 -0.15 -0.79 22.08
CA SER A 124 0.70 -1.54 23.00
C SER A 124 1.23 -2.86 22.41
N THR A 125 0.60 -3.35 21.34
CA THR A 125 0.95 -4.59 20.65
C THR A 125 0.83 -4.42 19.15
N ILE A 126 1.89 -4.77 18.42
CA ILE A 126 1.95 -4.79 16.97
C ILE A 126 2.12 -6.25 16.53
N TYR A 127 1.16 -6.75 15.76
CA TYR A 127 1.15 -8.08 15.18
C TYR A 127 1.76 -8.01 13.78
N LEU A 128 2.59 -9.01 13.45
CA LEU A 128 3.31 -9.09 12.19
C LEU A 128 2.99 -10.43 11.54
N GLY A 129 2.57 -10.41 10.27
CA GLY A 129 2.28 -11.59 9.45
C GLY A 129 3.18 -11.61 8.22
N GLY A 130 3.78 -12.75 7.87
CA GLY A 130 4.66 -12.81 6.71
C GLY A 130 5.32 -14.15 6.44
N ASN A 131 6.46 -14.09 5.73
CA ASN A 131 7.29 -15.23 5.36
C ASN A 131 8.63 -15.26 6.12
N PHE A 132 8.63 -14.87 7.39
CA PHE A 132 9.81 -14.89 8.27
C PHE A 132 9.88 -16.14 9.16
N THR A 133 11.09 -16.41 9.69
CA THR A 133 11.37 -17.52 10.61
C THR A 133 12.04 -17.06 11.92
N SER A 134 12.35 -15.77 12.06
CA SER A 134 12.81 -15.19 13.31
C SER A 134 12.40 -13.72 13.49
N VAL A 135 12.26 -13.33 14.75
CA VAL A 135 12.06 -11.94 15.21
C VAL A 135 13.00 -11.69 16.38
N ASN A 136 13.84 -10.66 16.28
CA ASN A 136 14.88 -10.33 17.26
C ASN A 136 15.76 -11.53 17.64
N ASP A 137 16.19 -12.28 16.61
CA ASP A 137 17.05 -13.47 16.74
C ASP A 137 16.41 -14.67 17.49
N GLU A 138 15.12 -14.59 17.81
CA GLU A 138 14.35 -15.71 18.35
C GLU A 138 13.52 -16.41 17.26
N THR A 139 13.42 -17.73 17.31
CA THR A 139 12.61 -18.52 16.37
C THR A 139 11.12 -18.17 16.48
N VAL A 140 10.53 -17.71 15.37
CA VAL A 140 9.10 -17.42 15.21
C VAL A 140 8.70 -17.71 13.78
N TYR A 141 7.70 -18.53 13.55
CA TYR A 141 7.26 -18.85 12.19
C TYR A 141 6.04 -18.03 11.81
N ARG A 142 6.21 -17.15 10.82
CA ARG A 142 5.17 -16.52 9.98
C ARG A 142 4.21 -15.55 10.67
N VAL A 143 4.03 -15.63 12.00
CA VAL A 143 3.23 -14.68 12.78
C VAL A 143 3.89 -14.35 14.11
N ALA A 144 3.97 -13.07 14.47
CA ALA A 144 4.60 -12.60 15.69
C ALA A 144 3.82 -11.44 16.32
N ALA A 145 4.12 -11.15 17.59
CA ALA A 145 3.70 -9.92 18.25
C ALA A 145 4.93 -9.22 18.85
N VAL A 146 4.99 -7.90 18.75
CA VAL A 146 5.98 -7.05 19.41
C VAL A 146 5.29 -5.90 20.14
N ASP A 147 5.97 -5.25 21.09
CA ASP A 147 5.48 -4.02 21.72
C ASP A 147 5.86 -2.76 20.93
N ALA A 148 5.43 -1.59 21.42
CA ALA A 148 5.76 -0.30 20.85
C ALA A 148 7.26 0.06 20.89
N ALA A 149 8.10 -0.71 21.60
CA ALA A 149 9.55 -0.60 21.58
C ALA A 149 10.20 -1.65 20.63
N GLY A 150 9.40 -2.48 19.96
CA GLY A 150 9.86 -3.53 19.06
C GLY A 150 10.30 -4.81 19.77
N LYS A 151 10.08 -4.94 21.08
CA LYS A 151 10.41 -6.15 21.83
C LYS A 151 9.32 -7.21 21.62
N ARG A 152 9.74 -8.46 21.42
CA ARG A 152 8.81 -9.58 21.22
C ARG A 152 7.88 -9.79 22.42
N LYS A 153 6.60 -10.03 22.12
CA LYS A 153 5.57 -10.49 23.05
C LYS A 153 5.19 -11.94 22.74
N PRO A 154 4.76 -12.73 23.74
CA PRO A 154 4.22 -14.06 23.50
C PRO A 154 3.00 -14.02 22.59
N LEU A 155 2.97 -14.88 21.57
CA LEU A 155 1.81 -15.13 20.74
C LEU A 155 1.73 -16.64 20.49
N GLY A 156 0.58 -17.23 20.81
CA GLY A 156 0.34 -18.67 20.77
C GLY A 156 -0.03 -19.14 19.38
N ALA A 157 0.69 -18.69 18.36
CA ALA A 157 0.46 -19.04 16.96
C ALA A 157 1.79 -19.21 16.22
N SER A 158 1.83 -20.27 15.42
CA SER A 158 2.94 -20.61 14.53
C SER A 158 2.33 -21.26 13.30
N ALA A 159 2.30 -20.54 12.19
CA ALA A 159 1.75 -21.04 10.93
C ALA A 159 2.82 -21.77 10.12
N ASN A 160 2.44 -22.79 9.35
CA ASN A 160 3.34 -23.57 8.51
C ASN A 160 3.54 -23.00 7.10
N GLY A 161 2.79 -21.95 6.74
CA GLY A 161 2.87 -21.23 5.46
C GLY A 161 2.76 -19.72 5.68
N ALA A 162 2.90 -18.94 4.61
CA ALA A 162 2.88 -17.48 4.71
C ALA A 162 1.55 -16.97 5.27
N VAL A 163 1.64 -16.00 6.17
CA VAL A 163 0.49 -15.17 6.58
C VAL A 163 0.51 -13.94 5.69
N MET A 164 -0.61 -13.69 5.01
CA MET A 164 -0.78 -12.61 4.04
C MET A 164 -1.49 -11.41 4.64
N ASP A 165 -2.39 -11.63 5.61
CA ASP A 165 -3.15 -10.56 6.26
C ASP A 165 -3.53 -10.93 7.71
N LEU A 166 -3.76 -9.91 8.52
CA LEU A 166 -4.08 -9.95 9.94
C LEU A 166 -5.17 -8.92 10.25
N GLU A 167 -6.15 -9.29 11.07
CA GLU A 167 -7.18 -8.34 11.53
C GLU A 167 -7.57 -8.65 12.98
N LEU A 168 -7.72 -7.61 13.79
CA LEU A 168 -8.24 -7.74 15.15
C LEU A 168 -9.76 -7.66 15.18
N SER A 169 -10.40 -8.46 16.03
CA SER A 169 -11.80 -8.21 16.35
C SER A 169 -11.96 -6.80 16.98
N PRO A 170 -13.10 -6.11 16.78
CA PRO A 170 -13.31 -4.77 17.34
C PRO A 170 -13.11 -4.64 18.85
N ASP A 171 -13.27 -5.74 19.60
CA ASP A 171 -13.04 -5.81 21.05
C ASP A 171 -11.59 -6.17 21.44
N GLY A 172 -10.69 -6.36 20.47
CA GLY A 172 -9.29 -6.72 20.65
C GLY A 172 -9.06 -8.13 21.22
N SER A 173 -10.09 -8.98 21.27
CA SER A 173 -10.01 -10.29 21.91
C SER A 173 -9.50 -11.40 20.99
N THR A 174 -9.64 -11.24 19.68
CA THR A 174 -9.33 -12.26 18.67
C THR A 174 -8.45 -11.66 17.58
N LEU A 175 -7.38 -12.35 17.22
CA LEU A 175 -6.59 -12.06 16.02
C LEU A 175 -6.97 -13.08 14.94
N TYR A 176 -7.48 -12.60 13.81
CA TYR A 176 -7.73 -13.38 12.62
C TYR A 176 -6.51 -13.35 11.69
N LEU A 177 -6.28 -14.46 10.99
CA LEU A 177 -5.15 -14.64 10.09
C LEU A 177 -5.65 -15.18 8.75
N GLY A 178 -5.22 -14.57 7.66
CA GLY A 178 -5.37 -15.07 6.28
C GLY A 178 -4.02 -15.38 5.65
N GLY A 179 -3.93 -16.40 4.79
CA GLY A 179 -2.69 -16.70 4.08
C GLY A 179 -2.71 -17.97 3.24
N SER A 180 -1.52 -18.59 3.09
CA SER A 180 -1.32 -19.85 2.37
C SER A 180 -1.07 -21.06 3.28
N PHE A 181 -1.10 -20.87 4.60
CA PHE A 181 -0.88 -21.92 5.58
C PHE A 181 -1.98 -22.99 5.56
N THR A 182 -1.65 -24.19 6.02
CA THR A 182 -2.59 -25.31 6.21
C THR A 182 -2.76 -25.69 7.67
N GLN A 183 -1.89 -25.18 8.55
CA GLN A 183 -1.91 -25.44 9.99
C GLN A 183 -1.45 -24.23 10.80
N ILE A 184 -2.02 -24.08 12.00
CA ILE A 184 -1.49 -23.22 13.07
C ILE A 184 -1.30 -24.09 14.32
N ASN A 185 -0.07 -24.16 14.85
CA ASN A 185 0.30 -25.04 15.98
C ASN A 185 -0.18 -26.50 15.80
N SER A 186 0.03 -27.07 14.62
CA SER A 186 -0.43 -28.42 14.23
C SER A 186 -1.95 -28.62 14.18
N SER A 187 -2.75 -27.58 14.41
CA SER A 187 -4.20 -27.61 14.20
C SER A 187 -4.51 -27.26 12.75
N ALA A 188 -5.30 -28.09 12.06
CA ALA A 188 -5.68 -27.87 10.68
C ALA A 188 -6.44 -26.54 10.51
N ARG A 189 -5.89 -25.63 9.71
CA ARG A 189 -6.44 -24.31 9.40
C ARG A 189 -6.10 -24.03 7.95
N GLN A 190 -7.04 -24.31 7.05
CA GLN A 190 -6.82 -24.16 5.62
C GLN A 190 -6.97 -22.69 5.23
N ARG A 191 -5.83 -22.01 5.12
CA ARG A 191 -5.66 -20.61 4.64
C ARG A 191 -6.26 -19.52 5.52
N ALA A 192 -7.16 -19.84 6.45
CA ALA A 192 -7.61 -18.90 7.46
C ALA A 192 -7.74 -19.57 8.84
N GLY A 193 -7.53 -18.78 9.89
CA GLY A 193 -7.58 -19.22 11.28
C GLY A 193 -7.61 -18.03 12.24
N ALA A 194 -7.83 -18.29 13.53
CA ALA A 194 -7.82 -17.23 14.53
C ALA A 194 -7.27 -17.68 15.89
N VAL A 195 -6.82 -16.69 16.66
CA VAL A 195 -6.21 -16.84 17.99
C VAL A 195 -7.00 -16.01 18.98
N ASP A 196 -7.43 -16.65 20.06
CA ASP A 196 -7.94 -15.94 21.25
C ASP A 196 -6.74 -15.34 22.01
N LEU A 197 -6.69 -14.01 22.07
CA LEU A 197 -5.55 -13.27 22.61
C LEU A 197 -5.50 -13.28 24.15
N LYS A 198 -6.62 -13.58 24.81
CA LYS A 198 -6.68 -13.69 26.28
C LYS A 198 -6.08 -15.00 26.77
N THR A 199 -6.42 -16.10 26.12
CA THR A 199 -5.93 -17.44 26.41
C THR A 199 -4.64 -17.78 25.65
N ASN A 200 -4.33 -16.97 24.65
CA ASN A 200 -3.20 -17.12 23.74
C ASN A 200 -3.21 -18.49 23.03
N LYS A 201 -4.38 -18.89 22.50
CA LYS A 201 -4.61 -20.19 21.87
C LYS A 201 -5.39 -20.04 20.57
N VAL A 202 -5.11 -20.93 19.61
CA VAL A 202 -5.90 -21.06 18.39
C VAL A 202 -7.35 -21.41 18.76
N ASN A 203 -8.32 -20.62 18.30
CA ASN A 203 -9.74 -20.81 18.60
C ASN A 203 -10.44 -21.68 17.53
N SER A 204 -11.77 -21.83 17.56
CA SER A 204 -12.52 -22.73 16.66
C SER A 204 -12.75 -22.21 15.23
N PHE A 205 -12.34 -20.99 14.89
CA PHE A 205 -12.50 -20.45 13.53
C PHE A 205 -11.60 -21.23 12.55
N ALA A 206 -12.23 -22.03 11.68
CA ALA A 206 -11.53 -22.98 10.80
C ALA A 206 -12.28 -23.25 9.47
N PRO A 207 -12.55 -22.22 8.63
CA PRO A 207 -13.13 -22.43 7.30
C PRO A 207 -12.26 -23.36 6.45
N GLN A 208 -12.88 -24.14 5.56
CA GLN A 208 -12.15 -24.94 4.55
C GLN A 208 -12.06 -24.14 3.25
N VAL A 209 -11.00 -23.36 3.09
CA VAL A 209 -10.77 -22.55 1.89
C VAL A 209 -9.95 -23.37 0.89
N ASP A 210 -10.46 -23.58 -0.32
CA ASP A 210 -9.83 -24.43 -1.34
C ASP A 210 -9.09 -23.62 -2.42
N ASN A 211 -7.96 -24.16 -2.87
CA ASN A 211 -7.07 -23.61 -3.90
C ASN A 211 -6.42 -22.26 -3.54
N SER A 212 -5.26 -21.99 -4.15
CA SER A 212 -4.48 -20.76 -4.00
C SER A 212 -4.29 -20.28 -2.54
N LEU A 213 -4.72 -19.06 -2.18
CA LEU A 213 -4.51 -18.43 -0.87
C LEU A 213 -5.65 -17.46 -0.50
N VAL A 214 -5.76 -17.15 0.81
CA VAL A 214 -6.47 -15.97 1.32
C VAL A 214 -5.47 -14.83 1.36
N ARG A 215 -5.74 -13.75 0.63
CA ARG A 215 -4.88 -12.56 0.54
C ARG A 215 -5.22 -11.56 1.62
N SER A 216 -6.51 -11.33 1.86
CA SER A 216 -7.00 -10.36 2.83
C SER A 216 -8.12 -10.93 3.71
N ILE A 217 -8.20 -10.45 4.95
CA ILE A 217 -9.21 -10.81 5.94
C ILE A 217 -9.63 -9.55 6.70
N THR A 218 -10.93 -9.34 6.88
CA THR A 218 -11.43 -8.23 7.71
C THR A 218 -12.64 -8.64 8.53
N VAL A 219 -12.94 -7.91 9.60
CA VAL A 219 -14.05 -8.18 10.52
C VAL A 219 -15.08 -7.07 10.42
N ALA A 220 -16.37 -7.43 10.47
CA ALA A 220 -17.44 -6.44 10.49
C ALA A 220 -17.31 -5.51 11.72
N ALA A 221 -17.58 -4.22 11.56
CA ALA A 221 -17.45 -3.23 12.63
C ALA A 221 -18.31 -3.54 13.88
N ASP A 222 -19.42 -4.25 13.71
CA ASP A 222 -20.29 -4.73 14.79
C ASP A 222 -19.89 -6.11 15.36
N ASN A 223 -18.76 -6.65 14.90
CA ASN A 223 -18.22 -7.96 15.23
C ASN A 223 -19.17 -9.12 14.89
N SER A 224 -20.07 -8.95 13.90
CA SER A 224 -21.05 -9.98 13.51
C SER A 224 -20.51 -11.03 12.53
N ALA A 225 -19.42 -10.74 11.82
CA ALA A 225 -18.94 -11.57 10.71
C ALA A 225 -17.46 -11.32 10.41
N VAL A 226 -16.87 -12.23 9.63
CA VAL A 226 -15.51 -12.11 9.08
C VAL A 226 -15.59 -12.27 7.57
N ALA A 227 -14.92 -11.43 6.79
CA ALA A 227 -14.80 -11.62 5.35
C ALA A 227 -13.37 -12.03 5.00
N ILE A 228 -13.24 -12.92 4.01
CA ILE A 228 -11.97 -13.31 3.42
C ILE A 228 -11.99 -13.04 1.91
N GLY A 229 -10.86 -12.58 1.39
CA GLY A 229 -10.64 -12.27 -0.01
C GLY A 229 -9.31 -12.86 -0.49
N GLY A 230 -9.23 -13.31 -1.73
CA GLY A 230 -8.01 -13.81 -2.33
C GLY A 230 -8.26 -14.43 -3.70
N SER A 231 -7.50 -15.48 -4.00
CA SER A 231 -7.54 -16.18 -5.29
C SER A 231 -8.11 -17.61 -5.17
N PHE A 232 -8.73 -17.94 -4.03
CA PHE A 232 -9.37 -19.23 -3.77
C PHE A 232 -10.66 -19.40 -4.56
N THR A 233 -11.07 -20.64 -4.85
CA THR A 233 -12.24 -20.89 -5.72
C THR A 233 -13.48 -21.40 -4.98
N SER A 234 -13.33 -21.84 -3.74
CA SER A 234 -14.45 -22.28 -2.90
C SER A 234 -14.13 -22.21 -1.42
N VAL A 235 -15.18 -22.12 -0.60
CA VAL A 235 -15.13 -22.29 0.85
C VAL A 235 -16.18 -23.31 1.27
N ASP A 236 -15.79 -24.27 2.09
CA ASP A 236 -16.64 -25.38 2.55
C ASP A 236 -17.31 -26.13 1.37
N GLY A 237 -16.61 -26.21 0.23
CA GLY A 237 -17.10 -26.84 -1.01
C GLY A 237 -18.10 -26.01 -1.81
N SER A 238 -18.45 -24.79 -1.39
CA SER A 238 -19.37 -23.90 -2.10
C SER A 238 -18.66 -22.98 -3.10
N SER A 239 -19.17 -22.93 -4.33
CA SER A 239 -18.75 -21.98 -5.38
C SER A 239 -19.36 -20.58 -5.25
N ASP A 240 -20.25 -20.37 -4.27
CA ASP A 240 -20.76 -19.05 -3.87
C ASP A 240 -19.66 -18.21 -3.19
N ALA A 241 -18.53 -18.85 -2.87
CA ALA A 241 -17.35 -18.26 -2.27
C ALA A 241 -16.18 -18.29 -3.27
N TYR A 242 -16.31 -17.54 -4.36
CA TYR A 242 -15.31 -17.52 -5.45
C TYR A 242 -14.48 -16.24 -5.36
N GLY A 243 -13.28 -16.35 -4.79
CA GLY A 243 -12.40 -15.21 -4.52
C GLY A 243 -12.74 -14.41 -3.27
N ILE A 244 -14.01 -14.41 -2.87
CA ILE A 244 -14.52 -13.70 -1.68
C ILE A 244 -15.54 -14.53 -0.93
N ALA A 245 -15.55 -14.44 0.39
CA ALA A 245 -16.54 -15.10 1.25
C ALA A 245 -16.81 -14.27 2.52
N VAL A 246 -18.05 -14.32 3.00
CA VAL A 246 -18.41 -13.88 4.35
C VAL A 246 -18.61 -15.11 5.22
N LEU A 247 -18.08 -15.08 6.44
CA LEU A 247 -18.02 -16.19 7.37
C LEU A 247 -18.66 -15.78 8.70
N GLU A 248 -19.33 -16.73 9.33
CA GLU A 248 -19.71 -16.61 10.73
C GLU A 248 -18.47 -16.65 11.63
N LYS A 249 -18.60 -16.24 12.89
CA LYS A 249 -17.48 -16.32 13.86
C LYS A 249 -17.01 -17.74 14.17
N SER A 250 -17.81 -18.75 13.84
CA SER A 250 -17.41 -20.17 13.85
C SER A 250 -16.48 -20.54 12.68
N GLY A 251 -16.42 -19.72 11.63
CA GLY A 251 -15.75 -20.01 10.36
C GLY A 251 -16.64 -20.67 9.31
N SER A 252 -17.92 -20.93 9.60
CA SER A 252 -18.83 -21.48 8.59
C SER A 252 -19.23 -20.42 7.57
N LEU A 253 -19.32 -20.82 6.30
CA LEU A 253 -19.75 -19.94 5.21
C LEU A 253 -21.14 -19.32 5.47
N ARG A 254 -21.22 -17.99 5.36
CA ARG A 254 -22.47 -17.23 5.24
C ARG A 254 -22.75 -16.99 3.76
N HIS A 255 -23.87 -17.49 3.26
CA HIS A 255 -24.28 -17.27 1.87
C HIS A 255 -24.74 -15.82 1.68
N THR A 256 -24.17 -15.16 0.68
CA THR A 256 -24.45 -13.77 0.29
C THR A 256 -24.46 -13.64 -1.22
N ASN A 257 -24.94 -12.52 -1.74
CA ASN A 257 -25.04 -12.24 -3.18
C ASN A 257 -23.72 -11.72 -3.80
N ILE A 258 -22.63 -11.55 -3.04
CA ILE A 258 -21.41 -10.89 -3.55
C ILE A 258 -20.89 -11.60 -4.80
N SER A 259 -20.72 -12.92 -4.75
CA SER A 259 -20.19 -13.72 -5.88
C SER A 259 -21.18 -13.96 -7.02
N SER A 260 -22.37 -13.36 -6.97
CA SER A 260 -23.23 -13.20 -8.15
C SER A 260 -22.79 -12.05 -9.05
N VAL A 261 -21.99 -11.12 -8.52
CA VAL A 261 -21.44 -9.95 -9.23
C VAL A 261 -19.92 -10.02 -9.31
N ILE A 262 -19.24 -10.20 -8.18
CA ILE A 262 -17.78 -10.17 -8.07
C ILE A 262 -17.21 -11.59 -8.06
N ARG A 263 -16.47 -11.96 -9.12
CA ARG A 263 -15.91 -13.31 -9.28
C ARG A 263 -14.45 -13.25 -9.72
N ASN A 264 -13.57 -12.95 -8.77
CA ASN A 264 -12.13 -12.80 -9.00
C ASN A 264 -11.39 -13.91 -8.27
N ALA A 265 -10.98 -14.97 -8.97
CA ALA A 265 -10.15 -16.03 -8.39
C ALA A 265 -9.27 -16.69 -9.45
N GLY A 266 -8.48 -17.67 -9.02
CA GLY A 266 -7.54 -18.38 -9.89
C GLY A 266 -6.17 -17.69 -9.95
N THR A 267 -5.34 -18.10 -10.89
CA THR A 267 -3.93 -17.66 -10.96
C THR A 267 -3.79 -16.21 -11.41
N ASN A 268 -4.73 -15.73 -12.22
CA ASN A 268 -4.64 -14.45 -12.92
C ASN A 268 -5.67 -13.41 -12.42
N SER A 269 -6.40 -13.71 -11.34
CA SER A 269 -7.38 -12.82 -10.75
C SER A 269 -7.57 -13.11 -9.26
N GLY A 270 -7.98 -12.10 -8.51
CA GLY A 270 -8.21 -12.23 -7.07
C GLY A 270 -8.68 -10.94 -6.44
N ILE A 271 -9.19 -11.07 -5.21
CA ILE A 271 -9.41 -9.93 -4.32
C ILE A 271 -8.07 -9.58 -3.64
N MET A 272 -7.70 -8.30 -3.69
CA MET A 272 -6.42 -7.81 -3.18
C MET A 272 -6.51 -7.35 -1.73
N SER A 273 -7.47 -6.49 -1.41
CA SER A 273 -7.70 -5.97 -0.06
C SER A 273 -9.18 -5.99 0.30
N LEU A 274 -9.47 -6.21 1.57
CA LEU A 274 -10.76 -6.04 2.20
C LEU A 274 -10.63 -5.12 3.39
N LYS A 275 -11.52 -4.14 3.51
CA LYS A 275 -11.66 -3.31 4.71
C LYS A 275 -13.12 -3.18 5.09
N SER A 276 -13.41 -2.73 6.30
CA SER A 276 -14.79 -2.53 6.75
C SER A 276 -14.99 -1.21 7.49
N ASP A 277 -16.20 -0.68 7.39
CA ASP A 277 -16.68 0.37 8.27
C ASP A 277 -18.17 0.13 8.59
N SER A 278 -18.80 1.08 9.28
CA SER A 278 -20.24 0.99 9.61
C SER A 278 -21.19 0.92 8.40
N ARG A 279 -20.72 1.19 7.18
CA ARG A 279 -21.52 1.19 5.94
C ARG A 279 -21.43 -0.13 5.18
N GLY A 280 -20.35 -0.91 5.35
CA GLY A 280 -20.24 -2.20 4.68
C GLY A 280 -18.85 -2.80 4.63
N LEU A 281 -18.74 -3.81 3.78
CA LEU A 281 -17.50 -4.49 3.40
C LEU A 281 -16.99 -3.88 2.10
N TYR A 282 -15.80 -3.31 2.11
CA TYR A 282 -15.12 -2.81 0.92
C TYR A 282 -14.18 -3.90 0.40
N GLY A 283 -14.03 -3.96 -0.91
CA GLY A 283 -13.03 -4.82 -1.53
C GLY A 283 -12.44 -4.22 -2.79
N THR A 284 -11.19 -4.58 -3.06
CA THR A 284 -10.45 -4.24 -4.28
C THR A 284 -10.04 -5.50 -5.02
N ALA A 285 -9.92 -5.42 -6.34
CA ALA A 285 -9.61 -6.58 -7.16
C ALA A 285 -8.65 -6.27 -8.31
N TYR A 286 -8.02 -7.34 -8.79
CA TYR A 286 -7.19 -7.35 -9.98
C TYR A 286 -7.69 -8.44 -10.95
N SER A 287 -7.51 -8.25 -12.26
CA SER A 287 -7.85 -9.29 -13.23
C SER A 287 -7.12 -9.15 -14.57
N GLN A 288 -6.30 -10.16 -14.91
CA GLN A 288 -5.78 -10.31 -16.28
C GLN A 288 -6.74 -11.10 -17.19
N GLU A 289 -7.93 -11.44 -16.70
CA GLU A 289 -8.95 -12.21 -17.44
C GLU A 289 -10.18 -11.36 -17.77
N GLY A 290 -10.17 -10.07 -17.42
CA GLY A 290 -11.30 -9.16 -17.64
C GLY A 290 -12.48 -9.35 -16.67
N ALA A 291 -12.24 -10.00 -15.52
CA ALA A 291 -13.16 -9.94 -14.39
C ALA A 291 -13.14 -8.53 -13.76
N PHE A 292 -13.75 -8.36 -12.59
CA PHE A 292 -13.84 -7.05 -11.95
C PHE A 292 -12.46 -6.45 -11.62
N GLU A 293 -12.24 -5.21 -11.99
CA GLU A 293 -11.13 -4.38 -11.52
C GLU A 293 -11.70 -3.12 -10.89
N GLY A 294 -11.05 -2.59 -9.86
CA GLY A 294 -11.54 -1.43 -9.12
C GLY A 294 -11.96 -1.77 -7.69
N MET A 295 -12.94 -1.01 -7.18
CA MET A 295 -13.40 -1.09 -5.79
C MET A 295 -14.91 -1.28 -5.70
N PHE A 296 -15.38 -2.10 -4.77
CA PHE A 296 -16.79 -2.22 -4.44
C PHE A 296 -17.03 -2.07 -2.93
N ARG A 297 -18.28 -1.77 -2.56
CA ARG A 297 -18.83 -1.96 -1.22
C ARG A 297 -20.05 -2.87 -1.26
N ALA A 298 -20.09 -3.81 -0.33
CA ALA A 298 -21.15 -4.80 -0.19
C ALA A 298 -21.76 -4.78 1.22
N SER A 299 -23.04 -5.16 1.28
CA SER A 299 -23.74 -5.45 2.53
C SER A 299 -23.19 -6.70 3.21
N TRP A 300 -22.86 -6.62 4.51
CA TRP A 300 -22.45 -7.77 5.33
C TRP A 300 -23.53 -8.84 5.50
N THR A 301 -24.81 -8.48 5.30
CA THR A 301 -25.95 -9.37 5.50
C THR A 301 -26.41 -9.99 4.20
N THR A 302 -26.60 -9.19 3.15
CA THR A 302 -27.16 -9.67 1.88
C THR A 302 -26.09 -9.91 0.82
N GLY A 303 -24.95 -9.22 0.89
CA GLY A 303 -23.94 -9.21 -0.16
C GLY A 303 -24.28 -8.35 -1.36
N ASP A 304 -25.37 -7.59 -1.31
CA ASP A 304 -25.72 -6.68 -2.39
C ASP A 304 -24.68 -5.56 -2.48
N ILE A 305 -24.26 -5.24 -3.71
CA ILE A 305 -23.32 -4.17 -4.00
C ILE A 305 -24.07 -2.83 -3.94
N ASP A 306 -23.62 -1.91 -3.09
CA ASP A 306 -24.22 -0.58 -2.95
C ASP A 306 -23.28 0.56 -3.40
N LEU A 307 -22.06 0.21 -3.80
CA LEU A 307 -21.09 1.09 -4.42
C LEU A 307 -20.12 0.28 -5.28
N MET A 308 -19.87 0.72 -6.52
CA MET A 308 -18.95 0.08 -7.45
C MET A 308 -18.21 1.14 -8.27
N ALA A 309 -16.92 1.28 -8.01
CA ALA A 309 -15.98 2.00 -8.87
C ALA A 309 -15.42 1.00 -9.89
N ASP A 310 -16.17 0.78 -10.97
CA ASP A 310 -15.75 0.01 -12.15
C ASP A 310 -14.72 0.84 -12.94
N CYS A 311 -13.49 0.81 -12.46
CA CYS A 311 -12.36 1.48 -13.08
C CYS A 311 -11.28 0.44 -13.39
N HIS A 312 -10.96 0.28 -14.67
CA HIS A 312 -10.00 -0.72 -15.13
C HIS A 312 -8.57 -0.40 -14.69
N GLY A 313 -7.82 -1.47 -14.44
CA GLY A 313 -6.48 -1.49 -13.86
C GLY A 313 -6.48 -2.06 -12.44
N ASP A 314 -5.47 -2.89 -12.17
CA ASP A 314 -5.26 -3.56 -10.89
C ASP A 314 -5.46 -2.60 -9.70
N THR A 315 -6.27 -3.01 -8.73
CA THR A 315 -6.57 -2.21 -7.54
C THR A 315 -6.13 -2.95 -6.29
N TYR A 316 -5.28 -2.31 -5.48
CA TYR A 316 -4.51 -2.97 -4.44
C TYR A 316 -5.10 -2.81 -3.06
N ASP A 317 -5.48 -1.58 -2.69
CA ASP A 317 -5.89 -1.29 -1.32
C ASP A 317 -6.90 -0.14 -1.27
N VAL A 318 -7.68 -0.11 -0.20
CA VAL A 318 -8.82 0.80 -0.02
C VAL A 318 -8.84 1.38 1.38
N LEU A 319 -8.91 2.71 1.47
CA LEU A 319 -9.10 3.45 2.71
C LEU A 319 -10.46 4.18 2.68
N PRO A 320 -11.51 3.61 3.31
CA PRO A 320 -12.77 4.31 3.47
C PRO A 320 -12.63 5.42 4.52
N THR A 321 -12.91 6.66 4.13
CA THR A 321 -13.13 7.78 5.07
C THR A 321 -14.60 8.22 5.04
N THR A 322 -14.97 9.23 5.83
CA THR A 322 -16.36 9.71 5.90
C THR A 322 -16.91 10.08 4.52
N ASP A 323 -16.23 10.96 3.78
CA ASP A 323 -16.76 11.54 2.54
C ASP A 323 -16.04 11.05 1.26
N VAL A 324 -14.81 10.55 1.41
CA VAL A 324 -13.96 10.09 0.30
C VAL A 324 -13.43 8.69 0.57
N ILE A 325 -13.35 7.85 -0.45
CA ILE A 325 -12.65 6.58 -0.41
C ILE A 325 -11.36 6.75 -1.21
N TYR A 326 -10.21 6.54 -0.57
CA TYR A 326 -8.91 6.64 -1.21
C TYR A 326 -8.41 5.25 -1.58
N ILE A 327 -7.86 5.12 -2.79
CA ILE A 327 -7.47 3.84 -3.36
C ILE A 327 -5.98 3.87 -3.71
N ALA A 328 -5.29 2.75 -3.47
CA ALA A 328 -4.00 2.42 -4.07
C ALA A 328 -4.25 1.52 -5.29
N SER A 329 -3.72 1.88 -6.45
CA SER A 329 -4.13 1.26 -7.72
C SER A 329 -3.06 1.32 -8.81
N HIS A 330 -3.42 0.81 -9.98
CA HIS A 330 -2.80 1.01 -11.28
C HIS A 330 -3.88 1.34 -12.32
N THR A 331 -4.85 2.16 -11.92
CA THR A 331 -6.05 2.45 -12.72
C THR A 331 -5.71 3.25 -13.96
N HIS A 332 -6.21 2.85 -15.13
CA HIS A 332 -6.04 3.58 -16.39
C HIS A 332 -7.35 4.04 -17.02
N ASP A 333 -8.50 3.47 -16.65
CA ASP A 333 -9.80 3.89 -17.18
C ASP A 333 -10.87 3.96 -16.08
N CYS A 334 -11.54 5.11 -15.93
CA CYS A 334 -12.71 5.27 -15.05
C CYS A 334 -13.94 5.74 -15.84
N SER A 335 -13.95 5.61 -17.16
CA SER A 335 -15.01 6.12 -18.02
C SER A 335 -16.36 5.45 -17.79
N ASN A 336 -16.38 4.19 -17.33
CA ASN A 336 -17.61 3.47 -16.97
C ASN A 336 -18.37 4.12 -15.80
N ILE A 337 -17.73 4.97 -15.00
CA ILE A 337 -18.40 5.75 -13.93
C ILE A 337 -18.38 7.26 -14.20
N GLY A 338 -18.04 7.67 -15.43
CA GLY A 338 -17.96 9.09 -15.81
C GLY A 338 -16.70 9.82 -15.31
N GLY A 339 -15.67 9.07 -14.91
CA GLY A 339 -14.35 9.60 -14.55
C GLY A 339 -13.44 9.86 -15.76
N PHE A 340 -12.13 9.86 -15.53
CA PHE A 340 -11.14 9.98 -16.60
C PHE A 340 -11.21 8.82 -17.60
N SER A 341 -10.84 9.11 -18.85
CA SER A 341 -10.82 8.14 -19.95
C SER A 341 -9.58 7.24 -19.90
N ASP A 342 -9.69 6.10 -20.58
CA ASP A 342 -8.60 5.15 -20.76
C ASP A 342 -7.27 5.80 -21.22
N GLY A 343 -6.25 5.60 -20.40
CA GLY A 343 -4.88 6.09 -20.60
C GLY A 343 -3.87 5.01 -20.97
N GLU A 344 -4.26 3.73 -21.04
CA GLU A 344 -3.34 2.58 -21.15
C GLU A 344 -2.37 2.71 -22.34
N GLU A 345 -2.90 2.99 -23.54
CA GLU A 345 -2.11 3.12 -24.77
C GLU A 345 -1.08 4.25 -24.70
N SER A 346 -1.35 5.26 -23.88
CA SER A 346 -0.44 6.39 -23.64
C SER A 346 0.48 6.19 -22.45
N GLY A 347 0.39 5.06 -21.77
CA GLY A 347 1.13 4.75 -20.54
C GLY A 347 0.72 5.61 -19.35
N LYS A 348 -0.50 6.16 -19.35
CA LYS A 348 -1.04 7.00 -18.28
C LYS A 348 -1.80 6.13 -17.29
N TYR A 349 -1.22 5.94 -16.10
CA TYR A 349 -1.79 5.17 -14.99
C TYR A 349 -1.88 6.04 -13.73
N HIS A 350 -2.97 5.88 -12.99
CA HIS A 350 -3.24 6.56 -11.73
C HIS A 350 -3.05 5.59 -10.57
N HIS A 351 -2.02 5.86 -9.77
CA HIS A 351 -1.62 4.99 -8.66
C HIS A 351 -2.26 5.36 -7.31
N ALA A 352 -2.98 6.48 -7.30
CA ALA A 352 -3.84 6.91 -6.21
C ALA A 352 -5.07 7.60 -6.80
N VAL A 353 -6.25 7.15 -6.39
CA VAL A 353 -7.53 7.69 -6.87
C VAL A 353 -8.47 7.92 -5.69
N GLY A 354 -9.25 9.00 -5.74
CA GLY A 354 -10.30 9.30 -4.75
C GLY A 354 -11.71 9.16 -5.34
N PHE A 355 -12.61 8.53 -4.59
CA PHE A 355 -14.02 8.34 -4.96
C PHE A 355 -14.96 8.93 -3.91
N SER A 356 -16.16 9.36 -4.31
CA SER A 356 -17.21 9.68 -3.35
C SER A 356 -17.58 8.45 -2.53
N SER A 357 -17.83 8.64 -1.25
CA SER A 357 -18.11 7.53 -0.33
C SER A 357 -19.57 7.03 -0.39
N THR A 358 -20.39 7.69 -1.20
CA THR A 358 -21.78 7.34 -1.55
C THR A 358 -21.94 7.28 -3.06
N ALA A 359 -22.92 6.50 -3.52
CA ALA A 359 -23.29 6.45 -4.92
C ALA A 359 -23.88 7.79 -5.37
N THR A 360 -23.45 8.27 -6.54
CA THR A 360 -23.88 9.52 -7.17
C THR A 360 -24.42 9.29 -8.58
N GLY A 361 -24.28 8.07 -9.10
CA GLY A 361 -24.80 7.65 -10.39
C GLY A 361 -24.88 6.13 -10.49
N THR A 362 -24.85 5.63 -11.72
CA THR A 362 -24.79 4.20 -12.03
C THR A 362 -23.64 3.92 -12.99
N VAL A 363 -23.04 2.75 -12.85
CA VAL A 363 -22.07 2.23 -13.81
C VAL A 363 -22.72 2.21 -15.19
N GLN A 364 -22.02 2.76 -16.17
CA GLN A 364 -22.39 2.79 -17.57
C GLN A 364 -21.95 1.49 -18.23
N ARG A 365 -22.58 1.18 -19.37
CA ARG A 365 -22.19 0.04 -20.20
C ARG A 365 -20.70 0.03 -20.53
N ASN A 366 -20.03 -1.07 -20.21
CA ASN A 366 -18.64 -1.29 -20.61
C ASN A 366 -18.50 -1.36 -22.15
N LYS A 367 -17.45 -0.71 -22.65
CA LYS A 367 -17.09 -0.71 -24.09
C LYS A 367 -15.71 -1.34 -24.36
N ALA A 368 -14.91 -1.57 -23.32
CA ALA A 368 -13.62 -2.23 -23.45
C ALA A 368 -13.83 -3.72 -23.73
N TRP A 369 -13.15 -4.24 -24.74
CA TRP A 369 -13.25 -5.65 -25.09
C TRP A 369 -12.57 -6.53 -24.03
N GLY A 370 -13.20 -7.65 -23.68
CA GLY A 370 -12.67 -8.60 -22.69
C GLY A 370 -13.14 -8.34 -21.26
N TYR A 371 -13.52 -7.11 -20.93
CA TYR A 371 -14.02 -6.75 -19.60
C TYR A 371 -15.49 -7.12 -19.39
N THR A 372 -15.79 -7.57 -18.17
CA THR A 372 -17.16 -7.83 -17.70
C THR A 372 -17.96 -6.52 -17.67
N ASP A 373 -19.25 -6.58 -18.03
CA ASP A 373 -20.13 -5.41 -18.01
C ASP A 373 -20.91 -5.35 -16.70
N PHE A 374 -20.76 -4.25 -15.97
CA PHE A 374 -21.40 -4.00 -14.68
C PHE A 374 -22.48 -2.90 -14.74
N GLU A 375 -23.01 -2.61 -15.94
CA GLU A 375 -24.04 -1.60 -16.15
C GLU A 375 -25.17 -1.66 -15.11
N GLY A 376 -25.51 -0.50 -14.56
CA GLY A 376 -26.62 -0.33 -13.61
C GLY A 376 -26.24 -0.50 -12.14
N GLN A 377 -25.03 -0.98 -11.82
CA GLN A 377 -24.56 -0.98 -10.43
C GLN A 377 -24.41 0.45 -9.88
N PRO A 378 -24.62 0.70 -8.58
CA PRO A 378 -24.48 2.04 -8.02
C PRO A 378 -23.03 2.54 -8.10
N ALA A 379 -22.78 3.67 -8.76
CA ALA A 379 -21.44 4.18 -9.00
C ALA A 379 -21.13 5.40 -8.11
N PRO A 380 -19.90 5.51 -7.57
CA PRO A 380 -19.39 6.74 -6.99
C PRO A 380 -18.97 7.74 -8.08
N THR A 381 -18.75 8.98 -7.69
CA THR A 381 -18.00 9.97 -8.48
C THR A 381 -16.51 9.76 -8.26
N GLN A 382 -15.73 9.72 -9.34
CA GLN A 382 -14.27 9.82 -9.30
C GLN A 382 -13.85 11.30 -9.23
N TYR A 383 -12.92 11.65 -8.34
CA TYR A 383 -12.46 13.03 -8.13
C TYR A 383 -11.11 13.31 -8.83
N ASN A 384 -11.14 14.19 -9.85
CA ASN A 384 -9.93 14.64 -10.56
C ASN A 384 -8.94 15.41 -9.68
N GLY A 385 -9.45 16.04 -8.61
CA GLY A 385 -8.66 16.82 -7.66
C GLY A 385 -7.60 16.06 -6.87
N PHE A 386 -7.65 14.72 -6.88
CA PHE A 386 -6.68 13.88 -6.18
C PHE A 386 -6.19 12.77 -7.11
N LEU A 387 -5.20 13.13 -7.93
CA LEU A 387 -4.47 12.25 -8.83
C LEU A 387 -2.97 12.53 -8.75
N PRO A 388 -2.30 12.37 -7.58
CA PRO A 388 -0.87 12.58 -7.49
C PRO A 388 -0.11 11.60 -8.41
N GLY A 389 0.89 12.11 -9.11
CA GLY A 389 1.72 11.32 -10.03
C GLY A 389 2.80 10.57 -9.27
N PHE A 390 2.90 9.26 -9.50
CA PHE A 390 3.94 8.41 -8.92
C PHE A 390 4.89 7.93 -10.00
N GLN A 391 6.20 8.08 -9.76
CA GLN A 391 7.21 7.44 -10.59
C GLN A 391 7.41 6.00 -10.11
N ILE A 392 7.07 5.05 -10.98
CA ILE A 392 7.25 3.61 -10.77
C ILE A 392 8.70 3.29 -10.41
N GLY A 393 8.89 2.44 -9.40
CA GLY A 393 10.18 1.79 -9.12
C GLY A 393 10.21 0.36 -9.65
N GLU A 394 11.40 -0.23 -9.63
CA GLU A 394 11.69 -1.51 -10.29
C GLU A 394 11.90 -2.68 -9.30
N TYR A 395 11.55 -2.52 -8.02
CA TYR A 395 11.94 -3.50 -6.99
C TYR A 395 11.30 -4.88 -7.21
N SER A 396 9.99 -4.91 -7.43
CA SER A 396 9.21 -6.12 -7.71
C SER A 396 9.31 -6.57 -9.17
N GLY A 397 9.60 -5.64 -10.08
CA GLY A 397 9.50 -5.84 -11.53
C GLY A 397 8.08 -5.81 -12.08
N LEU A 398 7.06 -5.52 -11.26
CA LEU A 398 5.64 -5.53 -11.65
C LEU A 398 5.12 -4.19 -12.18
N SER A 399 5.91 -3.11 -12.04
CA SER A 399 5.58 -1.76 -12.52
C SER A 399 4.33 -1.12 -11.90
N GLN A 400 4.07 -1.33 -10.60
CA GLN A 400 2.80 -0.93 -9.96
C GLN A 400 2.86 0.34 -9.11
N ALA A 401 4.06 0.82 -8.76
CA ALA A 401 4.32 1.98 -7.90
C ALA A 401 3.76 1.90 -6.46
N VAL A 402 2.43 1.88 -6.27
CA VAL A 402 1.74 2.01 -4.97
C VAL A 402 1.00 0.72 -4.66
N TRP A 403 1.10 0.24 -3.42
CA TRP A 403 0.55 -1.06 -2.98
C TRP A 403 -0.43 -0.95 -1.81
N THR A 404 -0.32 0.09 -0.97
CA THR A 404 -1.16 0.26 0.23
C THR A 404 -1.51 1.73 0.46
N VAL A 405 -2.71 1.95 1.02
CA VAL A 405 -3.19 3.26 1.45
C VAL A 405 -3.80 3.17 2.85
N GLU A 406 -3.30 4.00 3.76
CA GLU A 406 -3.80 4.07 5.14
C GLU A 406 -3.88 5.53 5.60
N GLY A 407 -4.49 5.79 6.75
CA GLY A 407 -4.56 7.17 7.22
C GLY A 407 -5.29 7.37 8.53
N ASN A 408 -5.40 8.64 8.89
CA ASN A 408 -6.26 9.11 9.98
C ASN A 408 -7.07 10.32 9.50
N SER A 409 -7.77 10.98 10.42
CA SER A 409 -8.63 12.12 10.07
C SER A 409 -7.88 13.34 9.50
N GLN A 410 -6.55 13.38 9.59
CA GLN A 410 -5.73 14.53 9.18
C GLN A 410 -4.78 14.22 8.03
N TYR A 411 -4.41 12.96 7.83
CA TYR A 411 -3.42 12.56 6.84
C TYR A 411 -3.79 11.25 6.16
N ILE A 412 -3.48 11.17 4.87
CA ILE A 412 -3.52 9.95 4.05
C ILE A 412 -2.07 9.57 3.74
N VAL A 413 -1.75 8.29 3.79
CA VAL A 413 -0.40 7.75 3.59
C VAL A 413 -0.45 6.65 2.55
N TYR A 414 0.44 6.74 1.57
CA TYR A 414 0.63 5.73 0.54
C TYR A 414 1.98 5.07 0.69
N GLY A 415 1.99 3.74 0.55
CA GLY A 415 3.18 2.91 0.56
C GLY A 415 3.31 2.10 -0.71
N GLY A 416 4.54 1.89 -1.19
CA GLY A 416 4.82 0.97 -2.29
C GLY A 416 6.30 0.91 -2.65
N GLU A 417 6.60 0.83 -3.94
CA GLU A 417 7.96 0.75 -4.50
C GLU A 417 8.34 1.97 -5.34
N PHE A 418 7.52 3.01 -5.37
CA PHE A 418 7.76 4.24 -6.14
C PHE A 418 9.03 4.99 -5.70
N VAL A 419 9.58 5.80 -6.60
CA VAL A 419 10.84 6.55 -6.39
C VAL A 419 10.68 8.07 -6.39
N ALA A 420 9.53 8.58 -6.84
CA ALA A 420 9.17 10.00 -6.80
C ALA A 420 7.66 10.20 -6.78
N VAL A 421 7.24 11.35 -6.26
CA VAL A 421 5.84 11.80 -6.23
C VAL A 421 5.76 13.24 -6.77
N ASN A 422 4.92 13.49 -7.76
CA ASN A 422 4.80 14.75 -8.50
C ASN A 422 6.17 15.29 -8.96
N GLY A 423 7.03 14.41 -9.47
CA GLY A 423 8.40 14.75 -9.90
C GLY A 423 9.40 15.02 -8.76
N THR A 424 8.97 15.04 -7.50
CA THR A 424 9.84 15.22 -6.34
C THR A 424 10.34 13.85 -5.85
N LYS A 425 11.65 13.71 -5.65
CA LYS A 425 12.24 12.47 -5.10
C LYS A 425 11.66 12.16 -3.74
N GLN A 426 10.98 11.03 -3.64
CA GLN A 426 10.37 10.50 -2.43
C GLN A 426 10.17 9.00 -2.68
N GLN A 427 10.88 8.16 -1.92
CA GLN A 427 10.89 6.72 -2.16
C GLN A 427 10.05 5.95 -1.15
N GLY A 428 9.17 5.09 -1.66
CA GLY A 428 8.46 4.03 -0.93
C GLY A 428 7.31 4.48 -0.03
N LEU A 429 7.36 5.69 0.53
CA LEU A 429 6.35 6.22 1.44
C LEU A 429 6.06 7.69 1.13
N VAL A 430 4.81 8.11 1.19
CA VAL A 430 4.41 9.52 1.08
C VAL A 430 3.14 9.76 1.87
N ARG A 431 3.03 10.94 2.50
CA ARG A 431 1.81 11.39 3.16
C ARG A 431 1.26 12.65 2.52
N PHE A 432 -0.06 12.79 2.56
CA PHE A 432 -0.84 13.92 2.08
C PHE A 432 -1.71 14.44 3.23
N ALA A 433 -1.97 15.74 3.24
CA ALA A 433 -2.98 16.26 4.16
C ALA A 433 -4.37 15.81 3.69
N ALA A 434 -5.20 15.29 4.60
CA ALA A 434 -6.54 14.79 4.29
C ALA A 434 -7.55 15.89 3.93
N SER A 435 -7.15 17.15 3.97
CA SER A 435 -7.94 18.29 3.52
C SER A 435 -7.08 19.28 2.73
N GLY A 436 -7.72 20.09 1.89
CA GLY A 436 -7.08 21.15 1.12
C GLY A 436 -6.87 20.88 -0.37
N GLY A 437 -7.37 19.76 -0.90
CA GLY A 437 -7.47 19.51 -2.35
C GLY A 437 -8.73 20.13 -2.95
N ASP A 438 -8.63 20.68 -4.16
CA ASP A 438 -9.80 21.08 -4.96
C ASP A 438 -10.26 19.89 -5.80
N ALA A 439 -11.47 19.40 -5.55
CA ALA A 439 -12.05 18.23 -6.21
C ALA A 439 -12.10 18.32 -7.75
N ASN A 440 -12.10 19.54 -8.30
CA ASN A 440 -12.16 19.79 -9.74
C ASN A 440 -10.83 20.27 -10.32
N ALA A 441 -9.76 20.35 -9.52
CA ALA A 441 -8.46 20.70 -10.05
C ALA A 441 -8.03 19.68 -11.13
N ALA A 442 -7.49 20.19 -12.23
CA ALA A 442 -6.88 19.34 -13.24
C ALA A 442 -5.70 18.56 -12.64
N ALA A 443 -5.47 17.34 -13.14
CA ALA A 443 -4.37 16.49 -12.71
C ALA A 443 -3.03 17.27 -12.73
N PRO A 444 -2.27 17.30 -11.63
CA PRO A 444 -0.95 17.91 -11.64
C PRO A 444 0.00 17.05 -12.48
N GLY A 445 0.37 17.47 -13.70
CA GLY A 445 1.49 16.84 -14.41
C GLY A 445 1.45 16.69 -15.94
N ASP A 446 0.48 17.23 -16.68
CA ASP A 446 0.51 17.18 -18.15
C ASP A 446 1.35 18.33 -18.77
N GLU A 447 2.48 18.71 -18.15
CA GLU A 447 3.45 19.64 -18.74
C GLU A 447 4.54 18.87 -19.51
N GLY A 448 4.12 18.30 -20.63
CA GLY A 448 4.99 17.75 -21.67
C GLY A 448 4.80 18.49 -23.00
N GLY A 449 5.40 19.68 -23.13
CA GLY A 449 5.70 20.30 -24.43
C GLY A 449 5.04 21.66 -24.70
N ASN A 450 5.88 22.71 -24.71
CA ASN A 450 5.70 24.04 -25.34
C ASN A 450 4.29 24.68 -25.31
N ASP A 451 4.14 25.80 -24.61
CA ASP A 451 4.43 27.09 -25.25
C ASP A 451 4.40 28.27 -24.28
N ASN A 452 5.16 29.28 -24.69
CA ASN A 452 5.24 30.62 -24.12
C ASN A 452 3.86 31.24 -23.83
N GLY A 453 3.77 31.88 -22.66
CA GLY A 453 2.67 32.76 -22.31
C GLY A 453 3.02 33.82 -21.27
N ASP A 454 4.28 34.28 -21.22
CA ASP A 454 4.58 35.52 -20.50
C ASP A 454 4.23 36.71 -21.40
N ASN A 455 3.17 37.43 -21.04
CA ASN A 455 2.76 38.66 -21.71
C ASN A 455 2.49 39.72 -20.65
N GLY A 456 3.51 40.52 -20.35
CA GLY A 456 3.43 41.45 -19.24
C GLY A 456 4.36 42.67 -19.23
N LYS A 457 4.91 43.10 -20.38
CA LYS A 457 5.45 44.45 -20.66
C LYS A 457 6.62 44.96 -19.79
N ASP A 458 7.78 45.20 -20.41
CA ASP A 458 8.28 46.57 -20.58
C ASP A 458 9.58 46.68 -21.41
N ASN A 459 9.49 47.53 -22.44
CA ASN A 459 10.47 48.50 -22.95
C ASN A 459 11.98 48.22 -22.91
N GLY A 460 12.61 48.24 -24.09
CA GLY A 460 13.93 48.87 -24.22
C GLY A 460 14.88 48.34 -25.29
N LYS A 461 14.82 48.97 -26.48
CA LYS A 461 15.93 49.47 -27.30
C LYS A 461 17.15 48.59 -27.66
N ASP A 462 17.31 48.52 -28.98
CA ASP A 462 18.50 48.85 -29.78
C ASP A 462 19.76 47.96 -29.79
N ASN A 463 20.15 47.66 -31.04
CA ASN A 463 21.48 47.37 -31.59
C ASN A 463 22.11 46.03 -31.14
N GLY A 464 22.69 45.20 -31.99
CA GLY A 464 23.20 45.38 -33.34
C GLY A 464 24.37 44.38 -33.52
N ASP A 465 24.63 44.03 -34.77
CA ASP A 465 25.89 43.48 -35.31
C ASP A 465 26.27 41.99 -35.14
N ASN A 466 26.27 41.33 -36.31
CA ASN A 466 27.35 40.56 -36.94
C ASN A 466 28.44 39.88 -36.09
N GLY A 467 28.62 38.58 -36.32
CA GLY A 467 29.84 37.86 -35.94
C GLY A 467 29.95 36.50 -36.63
N LYS A 468 30.75 36.44 -37.68
CA LYS A 468 31.05 35.27 -38.52
C LYS A 468 31.94 34.22 -37.84
N ASP A 469 31.87 33.02 -38.43
CA ASP A 469 32.98 32.13 -38.82
C ASP A 469 33.38 30.92 -37.95
N LYS A 470 33.27 29.75 -38.63
CA LYS A 470 34.21 28.61 -38.71
C LYS A 470 34.26 27.68 -37.47
N LYS A 471 34.29 26.33 -37.57
CA LYS A 471 34.89 25.43 -38.58
C LYS A 471 34.41 23.98 -38.36
N ASN A 472 34.38 23.21 -39.46
CA ASN A 472 34.23 21.75 -39.59
C ASN A 472 34.95 20.87 -38.54
N LYS A 473 34.36 19.72 -38.20
CA LYS A 473 34.90 18.38 -38.60
C LYS A 473 33.96 17.21 -38.26
N ASP A 474 33.76 16.37 -39.28
CA ASP A 474 33.14 15.04 -39.24
C ASP A 474 33.93 14.00 -38.45
N LYS A 475 33.24 13.07 -37.76
CA LYS A 475 33.10 11.62 -38.11
C LYS A 475 32.75 10.75 -36.89
N LYS A 476 31.66 9.97 -37.07
CA LYS A 476 31.50 8.51 -36.81
C LYS A 476 32.37 7.85 -35.73
N ASP A 477 31.78 7.15 -34.76
CA ASP A 477 31.46 5.71 -34.84
C ASP A 477 31.12 5.05 -33.47
N LYS A 478 30.22 4.06 -33.55
CA LYS A 478 30.18 2.75 -32.84
C LYS A 478 29.62 2.55 -31.42
N LYS A 479 28.52 1.78 -31.45
CA LYS A 479 28.02 0.79 -30.48
C LYS A 479 29.13 -0.01 -29.78
N ASN A 480 28.91 -0.33 -28.50
CA ASN A 480 29.43 -1.56 -27.90
C ASN A 480 28.47 -2.12 -26.84
N LYS A 481 28.03 -3.37 -27.05
CA LYS A 481 27.43 -4.27 -26.06
C LYS A 481 28.54 -4.86 -25.17
N LYS A 482 28.29 -5.02 -23.87
CA LYS A 482 29.00 -6.04 -23.07
C LYS A 482 28.08 -6.72 -22.07
N LYS A 483 28.10 -8.06 -22.16
CA LYS A 483 27.49 -9.06 -21.27
C LYS A 483 28.17 -9.01 -19.90
N ASN A 484 27.45 -9.36 -18.84
CA ASN A 484 28.07 -9.84 -17.60
C ASN A 484 27.44 -11.14 -17.11
N LYS A 485 28.27 -11.89 -16.39
CA LYS A 485 28.32 -13.35 -16.30
C LYS A 485 27.74 -13.81 -14.96
N LYS A 486 26.96 -14.90 -14.99
CA LYS A 486 26.41 -15.61 -13.82
C LYS A 486 27.52 -16.00 -12.82
N LYS A 487 27.23 -15.82 -11.54
CA LYS A 487 27.72 -16.66 -10.44
C LYS A 487 26.50 -17.25 -9.73
N GLN A 488 26.65 -18.52 -9.43
CA GLN A 488 25.66 -19.46 -8.91
C GLN A 488 26.12 -19.78 -7.49
N ASP A 489 25.22 -19.67 -6.51
CA ASP A 489 25.31 -20.33 -5.21
C ASP A 489 23.86 -20.60 -4.75
N ASP A 490 23.58 -21.88 -4.50
CA ASP A 490 22.27 -22.50 -4.22
C ASP A 490 21.73 -22.18 -2.82
N TRP A 491 20.43 -21.86 -2.69
CA TRP A 491 19.59 -22.17 -1.52
C TRP A 491 18.12 -22.33 -1.96
N ASP A 492 17.64 -23.57 -1.95
CA ASP A 492 16.25 -23.98 -2.16
C ASP A 492 15.39 -23.71 -0.92
N ASN A 493 14.30 -22.94 -1.07
CA ASN A 493 12.95 -23.34 -0.64
C ASN A 493 11.93 -22.35 -1.25
N GLN A 494 11.37 -22.73 -2.39
CA GLN A 494 10.34 -21.99 -3.12
C GLN A 494 8.98 -22.20 -2.45
N ASP A 495 8.42 -21.11 -1.93
CA ASP A 495 7.03 -20.70 -2.16
C ASP A 495 7.14 -19.18 -2.33
N ASP A 496 7.77 -18.82 -3.44
CA ASP A 496 7.95 -17.45 -3.88
C ASP A 496 7.08 -17.24 -5.11
N TRP A 497 6.70 -15.99 -5.33
CA TRP A 497 5.92 -15.53 -6.46
C TRP A 497 6.61 -15.92 -7.76
N GLY A 498 6.22 -17.08 -8.28
CA GLY A 498 6.75 -17.66 -9.49
C GLY A 498 6.15 -16.99 -10.71
N GLN A 499 7.00 -16.26 -11.41
CA GLN A 499 6.86 -15.91 -12.82
C GLN A 499 6.50 -17.15 -13.65
N ASP A 500 5.22 -17.39 -13.91
CA ASP A 500 4.75 -18.25 -15.00
C ASP A 500 3.67 -17.55 -15.85
N GLY A 501 3.69 -16.21 -15.92
CA GLY A 501 2.72 -15.42 -16.68
C GLY A 501 3.28 -14.38 -17.65
N TRP A 502 4.58 -14.11 -17.67
CA TRP A 502 5.13 -12.96 -18.41
C TRP A 502 6.15 -13.39 -19.47
N GLY A 503 5.66 -13.74 -20.66
CA GLY A 503 6.54 -14.03 -21.80
C GLY A 503 5.88 -14.50 -23.10
N ARG A 504 5.40 -13.56 -23.91
CA ARG A 504 5.27 -13.60 -25.39
C ARG A 504 4.25 -14.57 -26.00
N GLY A 505 2.98 -14.14 -26.04
CA GLY A 505 2.02 -14.58 -27.07
C GLY A 505 2.25 -13.83 -28.38
N GLY A 506 3.19 -14.32 -29.19
CA GLY A 506 3.22 -13.97 -30.62
C GLY A 506 2.17 -14.80 -31.35
N TRP A 507 1.27 -14.12 -32.03
CA TRP A 507 0.33 -14.72 -32.98
C TRP A 507 1.10 -15.54 -34.02
N ASP A 508 0.66 -16.78 -34.26
CA ASP A 508 0.64 -17.36 -35.61
C ASP A 508 -0.36 -18.54 -35.66
N ASN A 509 -1.07 -18.56 -36.78
CA ASN A 509 -2.15 -19.46 -37.17
C ASN A 509 -1.71 -20.90 -37.43
N GLN A 510 -2.72 -21.79 -37.42
CA GLN A 510 -2.88 -22.96 -38.31
C GLN A 510 -2.08 -24.24 -38.04
N ASP A 511 -2.81 -25.27 -37.60
CA ASP A 511 -3.18 -26.48 -38.39
C ASP A 511 -3.14 -27.77 -37.53
N ASP A 512 -4.34 -28.36 -37.43
CA ASP A 512 -4.70 -29.77 -37.58
C ASP A 512 -3.87 -30.92 -36.95
N GLU A 513 -4.68 -31.82 -36.38
CA GLU A 513 -4.66 -33.28 -36.57
C GLU A 513 -4.14 -34.20 -35.42
N TRP A 514 -5.13 -34.97 -34.92
CA TRP A 514 -5.16 -36.21 -34.11
C TRP A 514 -5.01 -36.17 -32.59
#